data_AF-A0AA40YRB6-F1
#
_entry.id   AF-A0AA40YRB6-F1
#
_cell.length_a   1.000
_cell.length_b   1.000
_cell.length_c   1.000
_cell.angle_alpha   90.00
_cell.angle_beta   90.00
_cell.angle_gamma   90.00
#
_symmetry.space_group_name_H-M   'P 1'
#
loop_
_entity.id
_entity.type
_entity.pdbx_description
1 polymer ?
#
loop_
_entity_poly.entity_id
_entity_poly.type
_entity_poly.pdbx_seq_one_letter_code
_entity_poly.pdbx_strand_id
1 'polypeptide(L)' 'MGDKKFRVVANVFGDQRYWGNYSLKAAGSKLTELAKVFELSDSDIWLEQAI' A
#
# COMPACT_ATOMS: atom_id res chain seq x y z
N MET A 1 5.90 19.45 12.76
CA MET A 1 6.01 18.60 11.55
C MET A 1 4.83 17.64 11.60
N GLY A 2 3.89 17.71 10.64
CA GLY A 2 2.71 16.85 10.65
C GLY A 2 3.07 15.39 10.39
N ASP A 3 2.34 14.47 11.02
CA ASP A 3 2.54 13.02 10.83
C ASP A 3 2.32 12.64 9.37
N LYS A 4 3.40 12.24 8.68
CA LYS A 4 3.32 11.74 7.30
C LYS A 4 2.39 10.53 7.24
N LYS A 5 1.41 10.59 6.34
CA LYS A 5 0.51 9.47 6.05
C LYS A 5 1.00 8.73 4.81
N PHE A 6 0.69 7.44 4.74
CA PHE A 6 1.06 6.56 3.64
C PHE A 6 -0.16 5.78 3.18
N ARG A 7 -0.27 5.55 1.89
CA ARG A 7 -1.26 4.68 1.27
C ARG A 7 -0.58 3.47 0.66
N VAL A 8 -1.28 2.35 0.64
CA VAL A 8 -0.82 1.18 -0.13
C VAL A 8 -1.38 1.28 -1.53
N VAL A 9 -0.54 1.04 -2.51
CA VAL A 9 -0.90 1.07 -3.93
C VAL A 9 -0.58 -0.30 -4.51
N ALA A 10 -1.56 -0.91 -5.17
CA ALA A 10 -1.35 -2.21 -5.82
C ALA A 10 -1.93 -2.21 -7.24
N ASN A 11 -1.25 -2.87 -8.16
CA ASN A 11 -1.77 -3.19 -9.47
C ASN A 11 -2.37 -4.60 -9.43
N VAL A 12 -3.68 -4.69 -9.58
CA VAL A 12 -4.44 -5.93 -9.46
C VAL A 12 -5.19 -6.14 -10.78
N PHE A 13 -4.78 -7.15 -11.56
CA PHE A 13 -5.38 -7.49 -12.86
C PHE A 13 -5.43 -6.33 -13.86
N GLY A 14 -4.43 -5.44 -13.85
CA GLY A 14 -4.36 -4.27 -14.73
C GLY A 14 -5.08 -3.03 -14.20
N ASP A 15 -5.68 -3.12 -13.01
CA ASP A 15 -6.32 -2.00 -12.32
C ASP A 15 -5.50 -1.56 -11.10
N GLN A 16 -5.18 -0.27 -11.04
CA GLN A 16 -4.47 0.31 -9.91
C GLN A 16 -5.44 0.63 -8.78
N ARG A 17 -5.22 0.04 -7.61
CA ARG A 17 -6.02 0.25 -6.41
C ARG A 17 -5.22 0.91 -5.30
N TYR A 18 -5.92 1.73 -4.52
CA TYR A 18 -5.36 2.52 -3.44
C TYR A 18 -6.09 2.20 -2.13
N TRP A 19 -5.32 1.98 -1.06
CA TRP A 19 -5.88 1.72 0.26
C TRP A 19 -5.39 2.72 1.29
N GLY A 20 -6.35 3.44 1.85
CA GLY A 20 -6.29 4.16 3.12
C GLY A 20 -5.25 5.27 3.21
N ASN A 21 -5.20 5.87 4.40
CA ASN A 21 -4.19 6.82 4.84
C ASN A 21 -3.70 6.37 6.23
N TYR A 22 -2.57 5.70 6.26
CA TYR A 22 -2.02 5.03 7.43
C TYR A 22 -0.74 5.71 7.93
N SER A 23 -0.31 5.38 9.14
CA SER A 23 1.09 5.61 9.52
C SER A 23 2.00 4.63 8.74
N LEU A 24 3.30 4.92 8.64
CA LEU A 24 4.26 4.06 7.92
C LEU A 24 4.18 2.59 8.38
N LYS A 25 4.12 2.37 9.70
CA LYS A 25 4.04 1.02 10.29
C LYS A 25 2.75 0.29 9.86
N ALA A 26 1.61 0.97 9.94
CA ALA A 26 0.33 0.39 9.55
C ALA A 26 0.24 0.14 8.04
N ALA A 27 0.80 1.04 7.23
CA ALA A 27 0.88 0.88 5.79
C ALA A 27 1.72 -0.34 5.40
N GLY A 28 2.87 -0.56 6.06
CA GLY A 28 3.72 -1.73 5.84
C GLY A 28 3.00 -3.05 6.17
N SER A 29 2.32 -3.12 7.31
CA SER A 29 1.49 -4.30 7.64
C SER A 29 0.40 -4.56 6.61
N LYS A 30 -0.27 -3.49 6.13
CA LYS A 30 -1.33 -3.61 5.14
C LYS A 30 -0.79 -4.02 3.76
N LEU A 31 0.39 -3.53 3.38
CA LEU A 31 1.09 -3.96 2.16
C LEU A 31 1.37 -5.47 2.20
N THR A 32 1.95 -5.98 3.29
CA THR A 32 2.24 -7.42 3.40
C THR A 32 0.97 -8.27 3.40
N GLU A 33 -0.11 -7.80 4.04
CA GLU A 33 -1.42 -8.46 4.01
C GLU A 33 -1.97 -8.54 2.58
N LEU A 34 -2.00 -7.42 1.86
CA LEU A 34 -2.53 -7.34 0.51
C LEU A 34 -1.68 -8.12 -0.50
N ALA A 35 -0.34 -8.03 -0.38
CA ALA A 35 0.58 -8.80 -1.21
C ALA A 35 0.30 -10.30 -1.11
N LYS A 36 0.06 -10.80 0.10
CA LYS A 36 -0.26 -12.21 0.34
C LYS A 36 -1.66 -12.60 -0.14
N VAL A 37 -2.66 -11.75 0.05
CA VAL A 37 -4.06 -12.03 -0.34
C VAL A 37 -4.22 -12.08 -1.86
N PHE A 38 -3.53 -11.20 -2.58
CA PHE A 38 -3.63 -11.08 -4.03
C PHE A 38 -2.48 -11.77 -4.77
N GLU A 39 -1.60 -12.49 -4.06
CA GLU A 39 -0.39 -13.15 -4.60
C GLU A 39 0.47 -12.21 -5.46
N LEU A 40 0.62 -10.96 -5.00
CA LEU A 40 1.31 -9.90 -5.71
C LEU A 40 2.81 -9.91 -5.43
N SER A 41 3.60 -9.57 -6.45
CA SER A 41 5.03 -9.33 -6.30
C SER A 41 5.32 -7.93 -5.76
N ASP A 42 6.55 -7.70 -5.27
CA ASP A 42 6.98 -6.38 -4.80
C ASP A 42 6.92 -5.29 -5.90
N SER A 43 6.92 -5.67 -7.19
CA SER A 43 6.70 -4.73 -8.30
C SER A 43 5.24 -4.36 -8.51
N ASP A 44 4.31 -5.18 -8.02
CA ASP A 44 2.88 -4.97 -8.18
C ASP A 44 2.27 -4.20 -7.00
N ILE A 45 2.98 -4.06 -5.87
CA ILE A 45 2.46 -3.38 -4.68
C ILE A 45 3.53 -2.57 -3.95
N TRP A 46 3.25 -1.30 -3.67
CA TRP A 46 4.18 -0.37 -3.02
C TRP A 46 3.48 0.61 -2.06
N LEU A 47 4.28 1.36 -1.30
CA LEU A 47 3.80 2.45 -0.45
C LEU A 47 4.00 3.78 -1.14
N GLU A 48 2.99 4.64 -1.09
CA GLU A 48 3.12 6.05 -1.47
C GLU A 48 2.85 6.95 -0.28
N GLN A 49 3.56 8.07 -0.21
CA GLN A 49 3.22 9.11 0.75
C GLN A 49 1.89 9.75 0.33
N ALA A 50 0.91 9.73 1.23
CA ALA A 50 -0.34 10.44 1.05
C ALA A 50 -0.15 11.92 1.40
N ILE A 51 -0.75 12.79 0.57
CA ILE A 51 -0.75 14.25 0.74
C ILE A 51 -1.77 14.64 1.80
#